data_AF-A0A534WFA9-F1
#
_entry.id   AF-A0A534WFA9-F1
#
_cell.length_a   1.000
_cell.length_b   1.000
_cell.length_c   1.000
_cell.angle_alpha   90.00
_cell.angle_beta   90.00
_cell.angle_gamma   90.00
#
_symmetry.space_group_name_H-M   'P 1'
#
loop_
_entity.id
_entity.type
_entity.pdbx_description
1 polymer ?
#
loop_
_entity_poly.entity_id
_entity_poly.type
_entity_poly.pdbx_seq_one_letter_code
_entity_poly.pdbx_strand_id
1 'polypeptide(L)'
;MTQLEAARKGLITAEMRRVAQRECVAPGFVRDEVARGRLVIPANKRHLAGSGGAAPANGHDQTYPDAVVGHPGAAADASLWVNQTVAQRWAVIRDPSVLRGERAPRRLDPTGIGRMITTKINANIGASPVTSGTAEEVEKLEWAQKYGADTLMDLSTGGDLAACRQAI
;
A
#
# COMPACT_ATOMS: atom_id res chain seq x y z
N MET A 1 8.84 12.00 13.87
CA MET A 1 8.41 12.73 12.67
C MET A 1 7.34 11.94 11.95
N THR A 2 6.13 12.47 11.92
CA THR A 2 5.00 11.97 11.12
C THR A 2 5.02 12.57 9.71
N GLN A 3 4.22 12.00 8.79
CA GLN A 3 4.07 12.55 7.44
C GLN A 3 3.46 13.97 7.47
N LEU A 4 2.53 14.24 8.39
CA LEU A 4 1.93 15.56 8.60
C LEU A 4 2.97 16.59 9.07
N GLU A 5 3.83 16.22 10.02
CA GLU A 5 4.90 17.10 10.51
C GLU A 5 5.92 17.40 9.41
N ALA A 6 6.31 16.41 8.61
CA ALA A 6 7.23 16.60 7.49
C ALA A 6 6.60 17.55 6.43
N ALA A 7 5.34 17.32 6.08
CA ALA A 7 4.62 18.12 5.10
C ALA A 7 4.52 19.60 5.51
N ARG A 8 4.17 19.88 6.78
CA ARG A 8 4.09 21.24 7.31
C ARG A 8 5.43 21.95 7.38
N LYS A 9 6.54 21.22 7.41
CA LYS A 9 7.91 21.74 7.27
C LYS A 9 8.34 21.95 5.81
N GLY A 10 7.45 21.71 4.85
CA GLY A 10 7.74 21.81 3.41
C GLY A 10 8.50 20.61 2.84
N LEU A 11 8.77 19.58 3.65
CA LEU A 11 9.56 18.42 3.26
C LEU A 11 8.72 17.44 2.44
N ILE A 12 9.28 16.96 1.33
CA ILE A 12 8.72 15.88 0.52
C ILE A 12 9.44 14.58 0.91
N THR A 13 8.72 13.67 1.56
CA THR A 13 9.26 12.38 2.02
C THR A 13 9.29 11.34 0.89
N ALA A 14 9.99 10.23 1.11
CA ALA A 14 9.97 9.10 0.18
C ALA A 14 8.56 8.54 0.01
N GLU A 15 7.77 8.50 1.08
CA GLU A 15 6.39 8.02 1.03
C GLU A 15 5.48 8.95 0.21
N MET A 16 5.65 10.27 0.32
CA MET A 16 4.93 11.22 -0.53
C MET A 16 5.29 11.07 -2.00
N ARG A 17 6.57 10.84 -2.33
CA ARG A 17 7.00 10.56 -3.72
C ARG A 17 6.39 9.27 -4.24
N ARG A 18 6.36 8.22 -3.41
CA ARG A 18 5.76 6.94 -3.79
C ARG A 18 4.26 7.06 -4.05
N VAL A 19 3.52 7.76 -3.19
CA VAL A 19 2.09 8.05 -3.41
C VAL A 19 1.89 8.88 -4.67
N ALA A 20 2.71 9.91 -4.89
CA ALA A 20 2.63 10.76 -6.06
C ALA A 20 2.83 9.96 -7.36
N GLN A 21 3.80 9.05 -7.38
CA GLN A 21 4.04 8.14 -8.49
C GLN A 21 2.84 7.20 -8.73
N ARG A 22 2.29 6.58 -7.67
CA ARG A 22 1.11 5.70 -7.77
C ARG A 22 -0.10 6.41 -8.35
N GLU A 23 -0.32 7.66 -7.95
CA GLU A 23 -1.48 8.45 -8.37
C GLU A 23 -1.21 9.29 -9.63
N CYS A 24 -0.02 9.21 -10.21
CA CYS A 24 0.40 10.04 -11.35
C CYS A 24 0.21 11.55 -11.11
N VAL A 25 0.56 12.04 -9.92
CA VAL A 25 0.48 13.46 -9.52
C VAL A 25 1.84 14.00 -9.08
N ALA A 26 1.96 15.31 -8.91
CA ALA A 26 3.20 15.92 -8.42
C ALA A 26 3.45 15.61 -6.93
N PRO A 27 4.69 15.31 -6.49
CA PRO A 27 5.00 15.12 -5.07
C PRO A 27 4.68 16.34 -4.19
N GLY A 28 4.83 17.55 -4.73
CA GLY A 28 4.45 18.78 -4.06
C GLY A 28 2.94 18.87 -3.78
N PHE A 29 2.10 18.36 -4.69
CA PHE A 29 0.66 18.28 -4.49
C PHE A 29 0.33 17.33 -3.33
N VAL A 30 0.93 16.14 -3.29
CA VAL A 30 0.73 15.19 -2.18
C VAL A 30 1.16 15.81 -0.85
N ARG A 31 2.34 16.44 -0.79
CA ARG A 31 2.81 17.17 0.40
C ARG A 31 1.80 18.22 0.84
N ASP A 32 1.30 19.05 -0.08
CA ASP A 32 0.37 20.13 0.26
C ASP A 32 -0.96 19.61 0.80
N GLU A 33 -1.51 18.55 0.21
CA GLU A 33 -2.73 17.92 0.71
C GLU A 33 -2.53 17.24 2.07
N VAL A 34 -1.35 16.65 2.31
CA VAL A 34 -0.96 16.13 3.64
C VAL A 34 -0.85 17.27 4.64
N ALA A 35 -0.16 18.37 4.31
CA ALA A 35 0.01 19.52 5.19
C ALA A 35 -1.33 20.16 5.60
N ARG A 36 -2.28 20.17 4.66
CA ARG A 36 -3.67 20.66 4.84
C ARG A 36 -4.58 19.65 5.55
N GLY A 37 -4.13 18.41 5.78
CA GLY A 37 -4.93 17.37 6.43
C GLY A 37 -6.05 16.81 5.57
N ARG A 38 -5.98 16.95 4.23
CA ARG A 38 -6.97 16.41 3.27
C ARG A 38 -6.52 15.11 2.60
N LEU A 39 -5.27 14.73 2.82
CA LEU A 39 -4.69 13.47 2.41
C LEU A 39 -3.87 12.91 3.58
N VAL A 40 -3.99 11.61 3.84
CA VAL A 40 -3.19 10.89 4.83
C VAL A 40 -2.39 9.79 4.15
N ILE A 41 -1.20 9.49 4.69
CA ILE A 41 -0.37 8.36 4.26
C ILE A 41 -0.11 7.50 5.50
N PRO A 42 -0.85 6.39 5.69
CA PRO A 42 -0.67 5.48 6.82
C PRO A 42 0.67 4.73 6.68
N ALA A 43 1.76 5.33 7.17
CA ALA A 43 3.11 4.83 6.97
C ALA A 43 3.86 4.67 8.30
N ASN A 44 3.46 3.68 9.09
CA ASN A 44 4.17 3.34 10.32
C ASN A 44 5.59 2.87 9.98
N LYS A 45 6.60 3.44 10.64
CA LYS A 45 8.03 3.12 10.43
C LYS A 45 8.35 1.64 10.59
N ARG A 46 7.64 0.91 11.46
CA ARG A 46 7.81 -0.55 11.64
C ARG A 46 7.31 -1.32 10.43
N HIS A 47 6.19 -0.90 9.83
CA HIS A 47 5.65 -1.57 8.64
C HIS A 47 6.47 -1.22 7.39
N LEU A 48 7.02 -0.01 7.30
CA LEU A 48 7.99 0.38 6.28
C LEU A 48 9.31 -0.41 6.41
N ALA A 49 9.74 -0.67 7.64
CA ALA A 49 10.89 -1.52 7.98
C ALA A 49 10.66 -3.02 7.67
N GLY A 50 9.40 -3.42 7.57
CA GLY A 50 8.97 -4.78 7.37
C GLY A 50 9.11 -5.67 8.60
N SER A 51 8.51 -6.85 8.54
CA SER A 51 8.34 -7.81 9.66
C SER A 51 9.64 -8.49 10.16
N GLY A 52 10.81 -7.87 9.95
CA GLY A 52 12.14 -8.32 10.41
C GLY A 52 12.89 -7.36 11.34
N GLY A 53 12.27 -6.27 11.81
CA GLY A 53 12.79 -5.48 12.94
C GLY A 53 13.96 -4.52 12.66
N ALA A 54 14.45 -4.38 11.43
CA ALA A 54 15.43 -3.36 11.08
C ALA A 54 14.82 -2.27 10.19
N ALA A 55 14.93 -1.01 10.62
CA ALA A 55 14.70 0.15 9.76
C ALA A 55 15.46 -0.05 8.44
N PRO A 56 14.90 0.31 7.27
CA PRO A 56 15.67 0.22 6.04
C PRO A 56 16.97 1.00 6.25
N ALA A 57 18.10 0.34 6.07
CA ALA A 57 19.35 1.05 5.89
C ALA A 57 19.13 2.03 4.73
N ASN A 58 19.56 3.27 4.90
CA ASN A 58 19.53 4.29 3.83
C ASN A 58 20.20 3.68 2.59
N GLY A 59 19.41 3.17 1.64
CA GLY A 59 19.96 2.18 0.72
C GLY A 59 18.95 1.58 -0.23
N HIS A 60 17.98 2.35 -0.71
CA HIS A 60 17.47 2.13 -2.06
C HIS A 60 17.27 3.50 -2.71
N ASP A 61 18.23 3.84 -3.55
CA ASP A 61 18.21 4.91 -4.52
C ASP A 61 17.22 4.55 -5.65
N GLN A 62 15.97 4.23 -5.29
CA GLN A 62 14.91 4.09 -6.29
C GLN A 62 14.56 5.51 -6.75
N THR A 63 15.22 5.94 -7.82
CA THR A 63 14.84 7.11 -8.60
C THR A 63 13.48 6.86 -9.21
N TYR A 64 12.45 7.43 -8.59
CA TYR A 64 11.12 7.51 -9.16
C TYR A 64 11.10 8.63 -10.20
N PRO A 65 10.53 8.41 -11.40
CA PRO A 65 10.58 9.41 -12.46
C PRO A 65 9.90 10.72 -12.03
N ASP A 66 10.59 11.85 -12.25
CA ASP A 66 10.11 13.20 -11.94
C ASP A 66 9.02 13.72 -12.90
N ALA A 67 8.74 12.98 -13.98
CA ALA A 67 7.85 13.42 -15.04
C ALA A 67 6.37 13.20 -14.67
N VAL A 68 5.61 14.30 -14.64
CA VAL A 68 4.16 14.30 -14.50
C VAL A 68 3.54 13.72 -15.77
N VAL A 69 2.99 12.52 -15.70
CA VAL A 69 2.11 12.00 -16.74
C VAL A 69 0.84 11.48 -16.07
N GLY A 70 -0.14 12.37 -15.91
CA GLY A 70 -1.52 11.95 -15.72
C GLY A 70 -2.06 11.33 -17.01
N HIS A 71 -3.03 10.42 -16.90
CA HIS A 71 -3.77 9.81 -18.02
C HIS A 71 -4.28 10.92 -18.99
N PRO A 72 -4.10 10.86 -20.33
CA PRO A 72 -4.13 9.70 -21.23
C PRO A 72 -2.85 9.49 -22.06
N GLY A 73 -2.30 8.27 -21.99
CA GLY A 73 -1.04 7.89 -22.64
C GLY A 73 -0.09 7.17 -21.67
N ALA A 74 -0.61 6.25 -20.84
CA ALA A 74 0.21 5.49 -19.90
C ALA A 74 1.32 4.72 -20.64
N ALA A 75 2.55 4.76 -20.12
CA ALA A 75 3.66 3.98 -20.64
C ALA A 75 3.38 2.47 -20.46
N ALA A 76 3.84 1.66 -21.42
CA ALA A 76 3.53 0.23 -21.52
C ALA A 76 4.06 -0.63 -20.35
N ASP A 77 4.91 -0.07 -19.49
CA ASP A 77 5.65 -0.77 -18.43
C ASP A 77 5.20 -0.40 -17.01
N ALA A 78 4.13 0.40 -16.86
CA ALA A 78 3.55 0.72 -15.55
C ALA A 78 2.89 -0.53 -14.90
N SER A 79 3.69 -1.31 -14.19
CA SER A 79 3.34 -2.65 -13.71
C SER A 79 2.76 -2.73 -12.29
N LEU A 80 2.57 -1.61 -11.57
CA LEU A 80 2.15 -1.64 -10.16
C LEU A 80 0.83 -0.89 -9.84
N TRP A 81 -0.27 -1.61 -10.04
CA TRP A 81 -1.36 -1.94 -9.08
C TRP A 81 -2.26 -0.88 -8.42
N VAL A 82 -2.45 0.32 -8.96
CA VAL A 82 -3.59 1.18 -8.49
C VAL A 82 -4.33 1.96 -9.58
N ASN A 83 -3.76 2.04 -10.78
CA ASN A 83 -4.42 2.70 -11.92
C ASN A 83 -4.99 1.71 -12.94
N GLN A 84 -5.13 0.43 -12.57
CA GLN A 84 -5.79 -0.58 -13.39
C GLN A 84 -7.21 -0.84 -12.87
N THR A 85 -8.21 -0.56 -13.72
CA THR A 85 -9.59 -1.02 -13.56
C THR A 85 -9.62 -2.53 -13.29
N VAL A 86 -10.66 -3.02 -12.63
CA VAL A 86 -10.87 -4.47 -12.46
C VAL A 86 -10.72 -5.19 -13.81
N ALA A 87 -11.27 -4.64 -14.89
CA ALA A 87 -11.13 -5.18 -16.24
C ALA A 87 -9.68 -5.26 -16.76
N GLN A 88 -8.84 -4.25 -16.49
CA GLN A 88 -7.41 -4.30 -16.82
C GLN A 88 -6.66 -5.34 -15.98
N ARG A 89 -7.08 -5.54 -14.72
CA ARG A 89 -6.52 -6.57 -13.84
C ARG A 89 -7.00 -7.99 -14.18
N TRP A 90 -8.10 -8.15 -14.91
CA TRP A 90 -8.68 -9.47 -15.19
C TRP A 90 -7.78 -10.41 -15.98
N ALA A 91 -6.95 -9.88 -16.89
CA ALA A 91 -5.99 -10.69 -17.63
C ALA A 91 -4.93 -11.32 -16.71
N VAL A 92 -4.58 -10.61 -15.64
CA VAL A 92 -3.58 -10.97 -14.63
C VAL A 92 -4.19 -11.82 -13.51
N ILE A 93 -5.39 -11.46 -13.04
CA ILE A 93 -6.13 -12.17 -11.97
C ILE A 93 -6.53 -13.59 -12.38
N ARG A 94 -6.85 -13.80 -13.67
CA ARG A 94 -7.27 -15.11 -14.21
C ARG A 94 -6.11 -16.03 -14.53
N ASP A 95 -4.88 -15.52 -14.58
CA ASP A 95 -3.70 -16.34 -14.77
C ASP A 95 -3.23 -16.90 -13.41
N PRO A 96 -3.37 -18.21 -13.15
CA PRO A 96 -2.96 -18.82 -11.89
C PRO A 96 -1.43 -18.87 -11.71
N SER A 97 -0.65 -18.46 -12.72
CA SER A 97 0.82 -18.36 -12.65
C SER A 97 1.30 -17.03 -12.05
N VAL A 98 0.50 -15.96 -12.14
CA VAL A 98 0.92 -14.60 -11.74
C VAL A 98 1.30 -14.48 -10.26
N LEU A 99 0.57 -15.16 -9.38
CA LEU A 99 0.88 -15.14 -7.93
C LEU A 99 1.65 -16.37 -7.48
N ARG A 100 2.04 -17.25 -8.41
CA ARG A 100 2.65 -18.52 -8.05
C ARG A 100 4.10 -18.28 -7.63
N GLY A 101 4.35 -18.27 -6.33
CA GLY A 101 5.68 -18.03 -5.75
C GLY A 101 5.95 -16.58 -5.37
N GLU A 102 5.03 -15.65 -5.63
CA GLU A 102 5.10 -14.30 -5.08
C GLU A 102 4.61 -14.31 -3.63
N ARG A 103 5.45 -13.82 -2.71
CA ARG A 103 5.02 -13.52 -1.34
C ARG A 103 4.64 -12.05 -1.29
N ALA A 104 3.54 -11.73 -0.61
CA ALA A 104 3.22 -10.34 -0.28
C ALA A 104 4.48 -9.66 0.29
N PRO A 105 4.85 -8.47 -0.22
CA PRO A 105 6.04 -7.79 0.25
C PRO A 105 5.92 -7.61 1.76
N ARG A 106 6.91 -8.11 2.51
CA ARG A 106 6.97 -7.98 3.98
C ARG A 106 7.10 -6.54 4.46
N ARG A 107 7.15 -5.57 3.53
CA ARG A 107 7.27 -4.14 3.75
C ARG A 107 6.06 -3.46 3.15
N LEU A 108 5.54 -2.47 3.88
CA LEU A 108 4.46 -1.61 3.40
C LEU A 108 4.88 -0.88 2.12
N ASP A 109 4.05 -0.94 1.09
CA ASP A 109 4.08 -0.02 -0.04
C ASP A 109 3.17 1.19 0.26
N PRO A 110 3.71 2.41 0.45
CA PRO A 110 2.93 3.59 0.83
C PRO A 110 1.76 3.90 -0.11
N THR A 111 0.57 4.08 0.50
CA THR A 111 -0.68 4.48 -0.18
C THR A 111 -1.23 5.76 0.45
N GLY A 112 -1.71 6.68 -0.39
CA GLY A 112 -2.41 7.88 0.04
C GLY A 112 -3.91 7.66 0.11
N ILE A 113 -4.57 8.24 1.11
CA ILE A 113 -6.03 8.26 1.25
C ILE A 113 -6.46 9.72 1.42
N GLY A 114 -7.24 10.25 0.48
CA GLY A 114 -7.59 11.66 0.48
C GLY A 114 -8.39 12.09 -0.74
N ARG A 115 -8.73 13.38 -0.79
CA ARG A 115 -9.40 13.96 -1.95
C ARG A 115 -8.43 14.06 -3.13
N MET A 116 -8.97 14.10 -4.35
CA MET A 116 -8.22 14.41 -5.59
C MET A 116 -7.14 13.38 -5.98
N ILE A 117 -7.19 12.18 -5.39
CA ILE A 117 -6.48 10.97 -5.82
C ILE A 117 -7.51 9.85 -6.04
N THR A 118 -7.10 8.70 -6.55
CA THR A 118 -8.03 7.58 -6.80
C THR A 118 -8.73 7.15 -5.51
N THR A 119 -9.99 6.71 -5.62
CA THR A 119 -10.75 6.21 -4.46
C THR A 119 -10.14 4.90 -3.98
N LYS A 120 -9.96 4.77 -2.66
CA LYS A 120 -9.35 3.59 -2.04
C LYS A 120 -10.40 2.70 -1.41
N ILE A 121 -10.16 1.40 -1.42
CA ILE A 121 -11.00 0.39 -0.77
C ILE A 121 -10.22 -0.33 0.34
N ASN A 122 -10.94 -0.66 1.42
CA ASN A 122 -10.40 -1.42 2.55
C ASN A 122 -11.08 -2.79 2.61
N ALA A 123 -10.30 -3.84 2.86
CA ALA A 123 -10.81 -5.17 3.18
C ALA A 123 -10.67 -5.46 4.68
N ASN A 124 -11.74 -5.96 5.29
CA ASN A 124 -11.68 -6.45 6.68
C ASN A 124 -11.48 -7.95 6.67
N ILE A 125 -10.52 -8.42 7.44
CA ILE A 125 -10.32 -9.85 7.75
C ILE A 125 -10.32 -10.02 9.27
N GLY A 126 -10.20 -11.25 9.75
CA GLY A 126 -10.06 -11.53 11.17
C GLY A 126 -10.55 -12.90 11.57
N ALA A 127 -9.82 -13.49 12.51
CA ALA A 127 -10.20 -14.69 13.23
C ALA A 127 -11.16 -14.39 14.38
N SER A 128 -12.08 -15.31 14.63
CA SER A 128 -12.99 -15.25 15.77
C SER A 128 -12.72 -16.41 16.72
N PRO A 129 -13.24 -16.41 17.95
CA PRO A 129 -13.08 -17.54 18.85
C PRO A 129 -13.66 -18.87 18.33
N VAL A 130 -14.54 -18.83 17.34
CA VAL A 130 -15.28 -19.98 16.82
C VAL A 130 -14.82 -20.43 15.43
N THR A 131 -14.13 -19.57 14.69
CA THR A 131 -13.69 -19.88 13.32
C THR A 131 -12.48 -19.03 12.93
N SER A 132 -11.70 -19.59 11.99
CA SER A 132 -10.48 -19.02 11.42
C SER A 132 -9.25 -19.06 12.33
N GLY A 133 -8.10 -19.40 11.77
CA GLY A 133 -6.77 -19.35 12.35
C GLY A 133 -5.79 -18.60 11.45
N THR A 134 -4.55 -18.48 11.89
CA THR A 134 -3.53 -17.63 11.24
C THR A 134 -3.33 -17.92 9.75
N ALA A 135 -3.31 -19.20 9.35
CA ALA A 135 -3.09 -19.56 7.94
C ALA A 135 -4.23 -19.08 7.03
N GLU A 136 -5.47 -19.21 7.49
CA GLU A 136 -6.66 -18.77 6.76
C GLU A 136 -6.72 -17.24 6.68
N GLU A 137 -6.26 -16.53 7.70
CA GLU A 137 -6.16 -15.06 7.66
C GLU A 137 -5.08 -14.55 6.70
N VAL A 138 -3.93 -15.22 6.64
CA VAL A 138 -2.89 -14.92 5.64
C VAL A 138 -3.42 -15.18 4.22
N GLU A 139 -4.18 -16.26 4.02
CA GLU A 139 -4.80 -16.53 2.73
C GLU A 139 -5.79 -15.41 2.34
N LYS A 140 -6.64 -14.96 3.27
CA LYS A 140 -7.56 -13.83 3.04
C LYS A 140 -6.81 -12.53 2.70
N LEU A 141 -5.68 -12.26 3.33
CA LEU A 141 -4.81 -11.12 2.99
C LEU A 141 -4.32 -11.22 1.54
N GLU A 142 -3.79 -12.36 1.13
CA GLU A 142 -3.30 -12.58 -0.24
C GLU A 142 -4.43 -12.41 -1.27
N TRP A 143 -5.62 -12.92 -0.97
CA TRP A 143 -6.81 -12.72 -1.81
C TRP A 143 -7.24 -11.26 -1.87
N ALA A 144 -7.27 -10.55 -0.74
CA ALA A 144 -7.61 -9.13 -0.69
C ALA A 144 -6.65 -8.30 -1.56
N GLN A 145 -5.34 -8.55 -1.46
CA GLN A 145 -4.34 -7.90 -2.30
C GLN A 145 -4.55 -8.23 -3.78
N LYS A 146 -4.73 -9.52 -4.13
CA LYS A 146 -4.97 -9.97 -5.51
C LYS A 146 -6.17 -9.27 -6.16
N TYR A 147 -7.24 -9.09 -5.41
CA TYR A 147 -8.45 -8.43 -5.91
C TYR A 147 -8.44 -6.91 -5.72
N GLY A 148 -7.33 -6.35 -5.23
CA GLY A 148 -7.01 -4.92 -5.24
C GLY A 148 -7.57 -4.14 -4.06
N ALA A 149 -7.62 -4.74 -2.88
CA ALA A 149 -7.74 -3.97 -1.65
C ALA A 149 -6.51 -3.05 -1.50
N ASP A 150 -6.74 -1.75 -1.28
CA ASP A 150 -5.66 -0.79 -1.07
C ASP A 150 -5.12 -0.83 0.36
N THR A 151 -6.01 -1.18 1.29
CA THR A 151 -5.71 -1.31 2.72
C THR A 151 -6.46 -2.52 3.28
N LEU A 152 -5.97 -3.01 4.41
CA LEU A 152 -6.58 -4.11 5.12
C LEU A 152 -6.60 -3.81 6.62
N MET A 153 -7.66 -4.27 7.28
CA MET A 153 -7.80 -4.22 8.72
C MET A 153 -8.01 -5.63 9.27
N ASP A 154 -7.12 -6.03 10.17
CA ASP A 154 -7.33 -7.23 11.00
C ASP A 154 -8.23 -6.90 12.19
N LEU A 155 -9.43 -7.46 12.16
CA LEU A 155 -10.45 -7.35 13.21
C LEU A 155 -10.54 -8.62 14.07
N SER A 156 -9.47 -9.42 14.12
CA SER A 156 -9.43 -10.65 14.91
C SER A 156 -9.78 -10.41 16.37
N THR A 157 -10.60 -11.32 16.92
CA THR A 157 -11.06 -11.32 18.32
C THR A 157 -10.78 -12.65 19.05
N GLY A 158 -10.33 -13.69 18.34
CA GLY A 158 -9.99 -14.99 18.90
C GLY A 158 -8.62 -15.50 18.46
N GLY A 159 -8.13 -16.55 19.12
CA GLY A 159 -6.81 -17.12 18.86
C GLY A 159 -5.64 -16.27 19.37
N ASP A 160 -4.44 -16.54 18.85
CA ASP A 160 -3.25 -15.74 19.13
C ASP A 160 -3.19 -14.51 18.21
N LEU A 161 -3.72 -13.39 18.71
CA LEU A 161 -3.77 -12.12 17.98
C LEU A 161 -2.38 -11.59 17.62
N ALA A 162 -1.38 -11.81 18.48
CA ALA A 162 -0.04 -11.29 18.24
C ALA A 162 0.64 -12.07 17.10
N ALA A 163 0.56 -13.40 17.15
CA ALA A 163 1.09 -14.25 16.09
C ALA A 163 0.35 -14.03 14.76
N CYS A 164 -0.97 -13.89 14.80
CA CYS A 164 -1.78 -13.63 13.60
C CYS A 164 -1.39 -12.30 12.93
N ARG A 165 -1.32 -11.21 13.70
CA ARG A 165 -0.95 -9.88 13.20
C ARG A 165 0.51 -9.75 12.75
N GLN A 166 1.40 -10.58 13.27
CA GLN A 166 2.79 -10.63 12.83
C GLN A 166 2.95 -11.38 11.51
N ALA A 167 2.02 -12.29 11.20
CA ALA A 167 1.98 -13.05 9.96
C ALA A 167 1.34 -12.27 8.80
N ILE A 168 0.43 -11.33 9.10
CA ILE A 168 -0.23 -10.40 8.17
C ILE A 168 0.66 -9.19 7.90
#